data_AF-A0A1C4ZXZ9-F1
#
_entry.id   AF-A0A1C4ZXZ9-F1
#
_cell.length_a   1.000
_cell.length_b   1.000
_cell.length_c   1.000
_cell.angle_alpha   90.00
_cell.angle_beta   90.00
_cell.angle_gamma   90.00
#
_symmetry.space_group_name_H-M   'P 1'
#
loop_
_entity.id
_entity.type
_entity.pdbx_description
1 polymer ?
#
loop_
_entity_poly.entity_id
_entity_poly.type
_entity_poly.pdbx_seq_one_letter_code
_entity_poly.pdbx_strand_id
1 'polypeptide(L)'
;MAGEDDEPETADNIDAHLYLADGTRRYATFMTTDEIARLLQRWAGAGEVGGGRYFSCSDLVIIPRPGVEAMVAALGEMIRSSDVDVMLSKLEDSTI
;
A
#
# COMPACT_ATOMS: atom_id res chain seq x y z
N MET A 1 4.59 -5.66 -5.85
CA MET A 1 4.36 -6.81 -6.72
C MET A 1 2.90 -7.15 -6.60
N ALA A 2 2.19 -7.20 -7.72
CA ALA A 2 0.89 -7.85 -7.79
C ALA A 2 1.08 -9.36 -7.62
N GLY A 3 0.22 -10.02 -6.84
CA GLY A 3 0.17 -11.48 -6.79
C GLY A 3 -0.20 -12.07 -8.15
N GLU A 4 0.04 -13.37 -8.38
CA GLU A 4 -0.28 -14.04 -9.65
C GLU A 4 -1.77 -13.94 -10.06
N ASP A 5 -2.65 -13.61 -9.11
CA ASP A 5 -4.10 -13.44 -9.31
C ASP A 5 -4.57 -11.96 -9.34
N ASP A 6 -3.66 -10.99 -9.18
CA ASP A 6 -4.03 -9.57 -9.13
C ASP A 6 -4.00 -8.95 -10.54
N GLU A 7 -5.18 -8.77 -11.13
CA GLU A 7 -5.31 -8.01 -12.38
C GLU A 7 -5.00 -6.53 -12.14
N PRO A 8 -4.09 -5.89 -12.92
CA PRO A 8 -3.66 -4.51 -12.70
C PRO A 8 -4.80 -3.49 -12.62
N GLU A 9 -5.90 -3.74 -13.32
CA GLU A 9 -7.07 -2.86 -13.39
C GLU A 9 -7.97 -2.97 -12.16
N THR A 10 -7.93 -4.09 -11.44
CA THR A 10 -8.84 -4.40 -10.32
C THR A 10 -8.15 -4.58 -8.99
N ALA A 11 -6.81 -4.55 -8.96
CA ALA A 11 -6.01 -4.66 -7.76
C ALA A 11 -6.37 -3.59 -6.72
N ASP A 12 -6.76 -4.03 -5.52
CA ASP A 12 -7.22 -3.18 -4.41
C ASP A 12 -6.43 -3.37 -3.10
N ASN A 13 -5.42 -4.24 -3.12
CA ASN A 13 -4.42 -4.46 -2.08
C ASN A 13 -3.07 -4.86 -2.71
N ILE A 14 -2.11 -3.93 -2.79
CA ILE A 14 -0.83 -4.16 -3.48
C ILE A 14 0.33 -3.57 -2.69
N ASP A 15 1.36 -4.38 -2.46
CA ASP A 15 2.67 -3.88 -2.04
C ASP A 15 3.43 -3.32 -3.24
N ALA A 16 4.09 -2.18 -3.08
CA ALA A 16 4.84 -1.51 -4.13
C ALA A 16 6.26 -1.20 -3.67
N HIS A 17 7.21 -1.42 -4.58
CA HIS A 17 8.58 -0.93 -4.46
C HIS A 17 8.72 0.29 -5.35
N LEU A 18 9.20 1.38 -4.78
CA LEU A 18 9.43 2.64 -5.49
C LEU A 18 10.92 2.85 -5.65
N TYR A 19 11.32 3.12 -6.89
CA TYR A 19 12.69 3.42 -7.25
C TYR A 19 12.73 4.85 -7.78
N LEU A 20 13.19 5.78 -6.95
CA LEU A 20 13.28 7.19 -7.30
C LEU A 20 14.58 7.48 -8.06
N ALA A 21 14.58 8.55 -8.86
CA ALA A 21 15.70 8.89 -9.74
C ALA A 21 16.98 9.26 -8.98
N ASP A 22 16.87 9.66 -7.73
CA ASP A 22 18.00 9.93 -6.82
C ASP A 22 18.62 8.64 -6.22
N GLY A 23 18.08 7.47 -6.59
CA GLY A 23 18.48 6.17 -6.06
C GLY A 23 17.77 5.78 -4.77
N THR A 24 16.93 6.66 -4.19
CA THR A 24 16.15 6.35 -3.00
C THR A 24 15.13 5.26 -3.32
N ARG A 25 15.03 4.29 -2.40
CA ARG A 25 14.07 3.20 -2.47
C ARG A 25 13.06 3.32 -1.33
N ARG A 26 11.78 3.09 -1.64
CA ARG A 26 10.67 3.19 -0.67
C ARG A 26 9.71 2.02 -0.83
N TYR A 27 8.96 1.74 0.22
CA TYR A 27 7.81 0.82 0.21
C TYR A 27 6.49 1.56 0.42
N ALA A 28 5.45 1.05 -0.22
CA ALA A 28 4.08 1.44 0.03
C ALA A 28 3.19 0.21 -0.09
N THR A 29 2.24 0.06 0.81
CA THR A 29 1.10 -0.85 0.62
C THR A 29 -0.10 0.00 0.23
N PHE A 30 -0.64 -0.22 -0.97
CA PHE A 30 -1.85 0.45 -1.45
C PHE A 30 -3.07 -0.37 -1.13
N MET A 31 -4.08 0.24 -0.51
CA MET A 31 -5.36 -0.42 -0.31
C MET A 31 -6.55 0.50 -0.57
N THR A 32 -7.67 -0.06 -1.01
CA THR A 32 -8.94 0.66 -0.97
C THR A 32 -9.59 0.59 0.40
N THR A 33 -10.48 1.54 0.69
CA THR A 33 -11.29 1.49 1.92
C THR A 33 -12.19 0.26 1.98
N ASP A 34 -12.69 -0.19 0.83
CA ASP A 34 -13.57 -1.35 0.73
C ASP A 34 -12.80 -2.63 1.06
N GLU A 35 -11.56 -2.73 0.59
CA GLU A 35 -10.70 -3.88 0.88
C GLU A 35 -10.25 -3.93 2.35
N ILE A 36 -9.94 -2.77 2.95
CA ILE A 36 -9.70 -2.68 4.40
C ILE A 36 -10.92 -3.16 5.18
N ALA A 37 -12.12 -2.74 4.79
CA ALA A 37 -13.36 -3.16 5.44
C ALA A 37 -13.58 -4.68 5.30
N ARG A 38 -13.31 -5.25 4.12
CA ARG A 38 -13.40 -6.69 3.87
C ARG A 38 -12.44 -7.48 4.75
N LEU A 39 -11.19 -7.03 4.89
CA LEU A 39 -10.20 -7.67 5.76
C LEU A 39 -10.61 -7.63 7.23
N LEU A 40 -11.06 -6.46 7.74
CA LEU A 40 -11.53 -6.33 9.11
C LEU A 40 -12.71 -7.27 9.42
N GLN A 41 -13.67 -7.39 8.51
CA GLN A 41 -14.81 -8.31 8.66
C GLN A 41 -14.36 -9.77 8.67
N ARG A 42 -13.45 -10.14 7.76
CA ARG A 42 -12.86 -11.48 7.72
C ARG A 42 -12.14 -11.82 9.02
N TRP A 43 -11.31 -10.91 9.53
CA TRP A 43 -10.57 -11.09 10.78
C TRP A 43 -11.48 -11.15 12.00
N ALA A 44 -12.56 -10.37 12.02
CA ALA A 44 -13.58 -10.47 13.06
C ALA A 44 -14.25 -11.85 13.09
N GLY A 45 -14.53 -12.43 11.92
CA GLY A 45 -15.10 -13.78 11.80
C GLY A 45 -14.12 -14.90 12.16
N ALA A 46 -12.84 -14.74 11.81
CA ALA A 46 -11.80 -15.75 12.06
C ALA A 46 -11.15 -15.65 13.46
N GLY A 47 -11.31 -14.52 14.16
CA GLY A 47 -10.61 -14.24 15.42
C GLY A 47 -9.13 -13.88 15.24
N GLU A 48 -8.70 -13.58 14.03
CA GLU A 48 -7.34 -13.18 13.69
C GLU A 48 -7.11 -11.68 13.91
N VAL A 49 -5.85 -11.24 13.98
CA VAL A 49 -5.42 -9.82 14.01
C VAL A 49 -6.31 -8.92 14.90
N GLY A 50 -6.18 -9.07 16.22
CA GLY A 50 -6.96 -8.29 17.19
C GLY A 50 -8.49 -8.53 17.13
N GLY A 51 -8.96 -9.51 16.36
CA GLY A 51 -10.37 -9.80 16.11
C GLY A 51 -11.04 -8.77 15.21
N GLY A 52 -10.32 -8.23 14.23
CA GLY A 52 -10.86 -7.23 13.28
C GLY A 52 -11.17 -5.87 13.91
N ARG A 53 -10.62 -5.57 15.09
CA ARG A 53 -10.85 -4.28 15.78
C ARG A 53 -9.99 -3.13 15.24
N TYR A 54 -8.92 -3.46 14.53
CA TYR A 54 -8.02 -2.48 13.94
C TYR A 54 -7.34 -3.06 12.70
N PHE A 55 -6.94 -2.16 11.82
CA PHE A 55 -5.99 -2.40 10.74
C PHE A 55 -4.83 -1.44 10.96
N SER A 56 -3.59 -1.93 10.82
CA SER A 56 -2.39 -1.10 10.96
C SER A 56 -1.33 -1.58 10.00
N CYS A 57 -0.81 -0.65 9.20
CA CYS A 57 0.30 -0.84 8.28
C CYS A 57 1.01 0.52 8.18
N SER A 58 2.31 0.53 8.48
CA SER A 58 3.10 1.76 8.65
C SER A 58 3.32 2.52 7.34
N ASP A 59 3.26 1.82 6.23
CA ASP A 59 3.47 2.28 4.86
C ASP A 59 2.18 2.23 4.04
N LEU A 60 1.03 2.26 4.70
CA LEU A 60 -0.28 2.21 4.06
C LEU A 60 -0.60 3.52 3.34
N VAL A 61 -0.98 3.39 2.07
CA VAL A 61 -1.60 4.43 1.26
C VAL A 61 -3.01 4.01 0.91
N ILE A 62 -4.00 4.77 1.38
CA ILE A 62 -5.40 4.51 1.05
C ILE A 62 -5.76 5.22 -0.26
N ILE A 63 -6.21 4.45 -1.24
CA ILE A 63 -6.68 4.96 -2.54
C ILE A 63 -8.20 4.81 -2.67
N PRO A 64 -8.89 5.73 -3.37
CA PRO A 64 -10.35 5.74 -3.41
C PRO A 64 -10.96 4.67 -4.33
N ARG A 65 -10.16 4.07 -5.22
CA ARG A 65 -10.61 3.05 -6.18
C ARG A 65 -9.49 2.05 -6.46
N PRO A 66 -9.81 0.82 -6.86
CA PRO A 66 -8.82 -0.16 -7.31
C PRO A 66 -8.07 0.30 -8.57
N GLY A 67 -6.95 -0.38 -8.80
CA GLY A 67 -6.17 -0.34 -10.03
C GLY A 67 -4.83 0.37 -9.89
N VAL A 68 -3.84 -0.15 -10.62
CA VAL A 68 -2.47 0.40 -10.69
C VAL A 68 -2.48 1.86 -11.18
N GLU A 69 -3.41 2.24 -12.06
CA GLU A 69 -3.57 3.62 -12.50
C GLU A 69 -3.85 4.57 -11.31
N ALA A 70 -4.74 4.19 -10.40
CA ALA A 70 -5.05 4.98 -9.21
C ALA A 70 -3.84 5.07 -8.26
N MET A 71 -3.09 3.98 -8.11
CA MET A 71 -1.86 3.94 -7.31
C MET A 71 -0.79 4.87 -7.89
N VAL A 72 -0.58 4.84 -9.21
CA VAL A 72 0.37 5.71 -9.91
C VAL A 72 -0.05 7.18 -9.82
N ALA A 73 -1.34 7.48 -9.95
CA ALA A 73 -1.84 8.85 -9.78
C ALA A 73 -1.58 9.37 -8.37
N ALA A 74 -1.82 8.55 -7.33
CA ALA A 74 -1.53 8.91 -5.95
C ALA A 74 -0.02 9.14 -5.73
N LEU A 75 0.84 8.27 -6.28
CA LEU A 75 2.29 8.43 -6.21
C LEU A 75 2.78 9.69 -6.91
N GLY A 76 2.24 10.00 -8.09
CA GLY A 76 2.56 11.23 -8.82
C GLY A 76 2.29 12.47 -7.99
N GLU A 77 1.17 12.49 -7.25
CA GLU A 77 0.84 13.57 -6.33
C GLU A 77 1.80 13.62 -5.13
N MET A 78 2.08 12.48 -4.48
CA MET A 78 3.01 12.42 -3.34
C MET A 78 4.43 12.85 -3.69
N ILE A 79 4.89 12.52 -4.91
CA ILE A 79 6.19 12.98 -5.40
C ILE A 79 6.17 14.49 -5.61
N ARG A 80 5.09 15.02 -6.19
CA ARG A 80 4.92 16.46 -6.43
C ARG A 80 4.85 17.27 -5.14
N SER A 81 4.24 16.74 -4.08
CA SER A 81 4.13 17.38 -2.77
C SER A 81 5.32 17.10 -1.84
N SER A 82 6.22 16.19 -2.23
CA SER A 82 7.29 15.64 -1.37
C SER A 82 6.79 14.84 -0.15
N ASP A 83 5.51 14.47 -0.11
CA ASP A 83 4.95 13.61 0.95
C ASP A 83 5.56 12.21 0.95
N VAL A 84 6.10 11.78 -0.19
CA VAL A 84 6.83 10.50 -0.33
C VAL A 84 7.94 10.34 0.73
N ASP A 85 8.52 11.45 1.18
CA ASP A 85 9.61 11.41 2.15
C ASP A 85 9.17 11.13 3.58
N VAL A 86 7.94 11.52 3.91
CA VAL A 86 7.35 11.46 5.25
C VAL A 86 6.44 10.23 5.38
N MET A 87 5.66 9.94 4.35
CA MET A 87 4.59 8.95 4.40
C MET A 87 5.08 7.53 4.10
N LEU A 88 6.19 7.39 3.36
CA LEU A 88 6.68 6.08 2.93
C LEU A 88 8.01 5.71 3.59
N SER A 89 8.08 4.47 4.06
CA SER A 89 9.28 3.93 4.69
C SER A 89 10.44 3.88 3.69
N LYS A 90 11.62 4.38 4.10
CA LYS A 90 12.87 4.16 3.34
C LYS A 90 13.25 2.70 3.41
N LEU A 91 13.63 2.13 2.27
CA LEU A 91 14.43 0.92 2.26
C LEU A 91 15.87 1.33 2.57
N GLU A 92 16.34 1.03 3.77
CA GLU A 92 17.76 1.10 4.08
C GLU A 92 18.47 -0.08 3.40
N ASP A 93 19.65 0.16 2.83
CA ASP A 93 20.50 -0.96 2.41
C ASP A 93 20.87 -1.75 3.67
N SER A 94 20.19 -2.89 3.85
CA SER A 94 20.61 -3.87 4.84
C SER A 94 21.99 -4.35 4.41
N THR A 95 23.02 -3.86 5.10
CA THR A 95 24.33 -4.50 5.05
C THR A 95 24.16 -5.86 5.69
N ILE A 96 24.00 -6.89 4.85
CA ILE A 96 24.21 -8.28 5.24
C ILE A 96 25.72 -8.53 5.32
#